data_AF-A0A240UIH3-F1
#
_entry.id   AF-A0A240UIH3-F1
#
_cell.length_a   1.000
_cell.length_b   1.000
_cell.length_c   1.000
_cell.angle_alpha   90.00
_cell.angle_beta   90.00
_cell.angle_gamma   90.00
#
_symmetry.space_group_name_H-M   'P 1'
#
loop_
_entity.id
_entity.type
_entity.pdbx_description
1 polymer ?
#
loop_
_entity_poly.entity_id
_entity_poly.type
_entity_poly.pdbx_seq_one_letter_code
_entity_poly.pdbx_strand_id
1 'polypeptide(L)'
;MREEFAAIEARQAVLTEDGQKLLARIRPTSKYFGQGDEGTLFPVCIGPAGEYCVLGGPGGQYRLSDVDLFAAFDDKRPPTQISFAN
;
A
#
# COMPACT_ATOMS: atom_id res chain seq x y z
N MET A 1 20.75 -14.04 -2.78
CA MET A 1 19.86 -13.50 -3.83
C MET A 1 18.48 -14.16 -3.86
N ARG A 2 18.28 -15.41 -4.30
CA ARG A 2 16.93 -16.04 -4.31
C ARG A 2 16.29 -16.16 -2.91
N GLU A 3 17.09 -16.55 -1.92
CA GLU A 3 16.64 -16.70 -0.52
C GLU A 3 16.28 -15.34 0.10
N GLU A 4 17.01 -14.28 -0.25
CA GLU A 4 16.73 -12.92 0.23
C GLU A 4 15.41 -12.38 -0.33
N PHE A 5 15.13 -12.62 -1.63
CA PHE A 5 13.84 -12.26 -2.22
C PHE A 5 12.69 -13.01 -1.56
N ALA A 6 12.84 -14.33 -1.34
CA ALA A 6 11.83 -15.12 -0.65
C ALA A 6 11.57 -14.62 0.79
N ALA A 7 12.62 -14.22 1.51
CA ALA A 7 12.49 -13.65 2.85
C ALA A 7 11.75 -12.30 2.85
N ILE A 8 11.96 -11.47 1.82
CA ILE A 8 11.25 -10.19 1.65
C ILE A 8 9.76 -10.44 1.37
N GLU A 9 9.43 -11.35 0.46
CA GLU A 9 8.03 -11.71 0.14
C GLU A 9 7.31 -12.28 1.35
N ALA A 10 7.95 -13.20 2.08
CA ALA A 10 7.38 -13.76 3.31
C ALA A 10 7.11 -12.69 4.37
N ARG A 11 8.02 -11.72 4.52
CA ARG A 11 7.83 -10.60 5.45
C ARG A 11 6.70 -9.68 5.01
N GLN A 12 6.55 -9.43 3.71
CA GLN A 12 5.46 -8.63 3.17
C GLN A 12 4.10 -9.30 3.43
N ALA A 13 3.99 -10.61 3.20
CA ALA A 13 2.78 -11.38 3.47
C ALA A 13 2.36 -11.27 4.95
N VAL A 14 3.29 -11.49 5.88
CA VAL A 14 3.02 -11.36 7.33
C VAL A 14 2.56 -9.94 7.69
N LEU A 15 3.18 -8.89 7.13
CA LEU A 15 2.77 -7.52 7.42
C LEU A 15 1.38 -7.18 6.87
N THR A 16 0.97 -7.81 5.77
CA THR A 16 -0.36 -7.63 5.19
C THR A 16 -1.43 -8.45 5.93
N GLU A 17 -1.09 -9.63 6.46
CA GLU A 17 -2.02 -10.53 7.16
C GLU A 17 -2.14 -10.23 8.66
N ASP A 18 -1.01 -10.11 9.36
CA ASP A 18 -0.94 -9.99 10.83
C ASP A 18 -0.52 -8.60 11.32
N GLY A 19 -0.01 -7.75 10.42
CA GLY A 19 0.44 -6.40 10.73
C GLY A 19 -0.69 -5.37 10.80
N GLN A 20 -0.31 -4.10 10.99
CA GLN A 20 -1.24 -3.00 10.82
C GLN A 20 -1.75 -2.99 9.38
N LYS A 21 -3.04 -3.25 9.19
CA LYS A 21 -3.68 -3.26 7.88
C LYS A 21 -3.64 -1.86 7.27
N LEU A 22 -2.85 -1.72 6.22
CA LEU A 22 -2.75 -0.50 5.41
C LEU A 22 -3.52 -0.70 4.11
N LEU A 23 -4.25 0.34 3.74
CA LEU A 23 -4.95 0.42 2.47
C LEU A 23 -4.43 1.62 1.68
N ALA A 24 -4.53 1.55 0.37
CA ALA A 24 -4.18 2.65 -0.50
C ALA A 24 -5.28 2.91 -1.53
N ARG A 25 -5.31 4.15 -2.01
CA ARG A 25 -6.07 4.59 -3.18
C ARG A 25 -5.11 5.28 -4.14
N ILE A 26 -5.19 4.98 -5.44
CA ILE A 26 -4.42 5.74 -6.43
C ILE A 26 -4.96 7.16 -6.51
N ARG A 27 -4.07 8.16 -6.41
CA ARG A 27 -4.46 9.57 -6.50
C ARG A 27 -4.91 9.90 -7.93
N PRO A 28 -5.88 10.81 -8.10
CA PRO A 28 -6.27 11.33 -9.42
C PRO A 28 -5.12 11.97 -10.21
N THR A 29 -4.11 12.48 -9.51
CA THR A 29 -2.92 13.11 -10.11
C THR A 29 -1.87 12.12 -10.57
N SER A 30 -1.98 10.85 -10.18
CA SER A 30 -1.03 9.82 -10.59
C SER A 30 -1.30 9.37 -12.03
N LYS A 31 -0.23 9.07 -12.78
CA LYS A 31 -0.34 8.43 -14.10
C LYS A 31 -0.96 7.03 -14.06
N TYR A 32 -1.13 6.44 -12.87
CA TYR A 32 -1.69 5.10 -12.67
C TYR A 32 -3.19 5.11 -12.31
N PHE A 33 -3.84 6.28 -12.23
CA PHE A 33 -5.20 6.43 -11.69
C PHE A 33 -6.25 5.47 -12.30
N GLY A 34 -6.11 5.10 -13.58
CA GLY A 34 -7.03 4.18 -14.26
C GLY A 34 -6.73 2.69 -14.11
N GLN A 35 -5.78 2.26 -13.27
CA GLN A 35 -5.41 0.84 -13.13
C GLN A 35 -6.40 0.02 -12.27
N GLY A 36 -7.40 0.65 -11.66
CA GLY A 36 -8.44 -0.03 -10.89
C GLY A 36 -9.71 0.80 -10.84
N ASP A 37 -10.66 0.34 -10.03
CA ASP A 37 -11.92 1.04 -9.85
C ASP A 37 -11.72 2.35 -9.08
N GLU A 38 -12.29 3.44 -9.60
CA GLU A 38 -12.16 4.77 -9.02
C GLU A 38 -12.60 4.78 -7.55
N GLY A 39 -11.78 5.38 -6.69
CA GLY A 39 -12.08 5.51 -5.27
C GLY A 39 -11.88 4.24 -4.44
N THR A 40 -11.57 3.11 -5.06
CA THR A 40 -11.44 1.82 -4.35
C THR A 40 -10.15 1.75 -3.54
N LEU A 41 -10.29 1.27 -2.29
CA LEU A 41 -9.17 0.99 -1.41
C LEU A 41 -8.65 -0.44 -1.65
N PHE A 42 -7.34 -0.60 -1.75
CA PHE A 42 -6.68 -1.90 -1.89
C PHE A 42 -5.63 -2.12 -0.79
N PRO A 43 -5.42 -3.37 -0.33
CA PRO A 43 -4.43 -3.68 0.67
C PRO A 43 -3.02 -3.43 0.17
N VAL A 44 -2.19 -2.85 1.03
CA VAL A 44 -0.77 -2.59 0.78
C VAL A 44 0.09 -2.88 1.99
N CYS A 45 1.39 -3.04 1.77
CA CYS A 45 2.40 -2.89 2.81
C CYS A 45 3.46 -1.87 2.38
N ILE A 46 4.24 -1.38 3.35
CA ILE A 46 5.38 -0.49 3.08
C ILE A 46 6.64 -1.35 3.03
N GLY A 47 7.24 -1.42 1.85
CA GLY A 47 8.49 -2.10 1.57
C GLY A 47 9.73 -1.31 2.00
N PRO A 48 10.93 -1.87 1.73
CA PRO A 48 12.19 -1.19 1.99
C PRO A 48 12.30 0.16 1.25
N ALA A 49 13.18 1.03 1.76
CA ALA A 49 13.34 2.39 1.25
C ALA A 49 13.67 2.40 -0.25
N GLY A 50 12.94 3.23 -1.00
CA GLY A 50 13.04 3.33 -2.44
C GLY A 50 11.87 4.15 -3.01
N GLU A 51 11.91 4.43 -4.30
CA GLU A 51 10.89 5.26 -4.95
C GLU A 51 9.52 4.55 -4.97
N TYR A 52 9.51 3.24 -5.20
CA TYR A 52 8.30 2.40 -5.24
C TYR A 52 8.18 1.54 -3.99
N CYS A 53 7.99 2.18 -2.83
CA CYS A 53 7.93 1.50 -1.54
C CYS A 53 6.53 1.12 -1.08
N VAL A 54 5.46 1.48 -1.81
CA VAL A 54 4.10 1.01 -1.51
C VAL A 54 3.84 -0.23 -2.35
N LEU A 55 3.65 -1.37 -1.70
CA LEU A 55 3.57 -2.67 -2.36
C LEU A 55 2.15 -3.22 -2.27
N GLY A 56 1.60 -3.67 -3.39
CA GLY A 56 0.23 -4.16 -3.53
C GLY A 56 -0.58 -3.39 -4.58
N GLY A 57 -1.87 -3.69 -4.64
CA GLY A 57 -2.80 -3.08 -5.61
C GLY A 57 -2.63 -3.56 -7.05
N PRO A 58 -3.41 -2.99 -7.99
CA PRO A 58 -3.54 -3.53 -9.35
C PRO A 58 -2.27 -3.39 -10.21
N GLY A 59 -1.43 -2.40 -9.93
CA GLY A 59 -0.13 -2.17 -10.58
C GLY A 59 1.04 -2.83 -9.86
N GLY A 60 0.79 -3.54 -8.76
CA GLY A 60 1.79 -4.27 -7.96
C GLY A 60 2.61 -3.40 -7.02
N GLN A 61 3.03 -2.20 -7.45
CA GLN A 61 3.77 -1.27 -6.59
C GLN A 61 3.61 0.20 -7.03
N TYR A 62 3.71 1.11 -6.07
CA TYR A 62 3.52 2.56 -6.26
C TYR A 62 4.51 3.39 -5.44
N ARG A 63 4.64 4.66 -5.82
CA ARG A 63 5.33 5.67 -5.01
C ARG A 63 4.39 6.22 -3.95
N LEU A 64 4.92 6.69 -2.83
CA LEU A 64 4.13 7.42 -1.82
C LEU A 64 3.44 8.66 -2.41
N SER A 65 4.02 9.28 -3.45
CA SER A 65 3.42 10.43 -4.14
C SER A 65 2.20 10.05 -4.98
N ASP A 66 2.09 8.80 -5.42
CA ASP A 66 1.06 8.32 -6.35
C ASP A 66 -0.22 7.85 -5.64
N VAL A 67 -0.17 7.66 -4.31
CA VAL A 67 -1.28 7.09 -3.55
C VAL A 67 -1.61 7.90 -2.30
N ASP A 68 -2.86 7.82 -1.87
CA ASP A 68 -3.24 8.14 -0.50
C ASP A 68 -3.19 6.86 0.34
N LEU A 69 -2.64 6.96 1.56
CA LEU A 69 -2.55 5.85 2.51
C LEU A 69 -3.63 5.96 3.57
N PHE A 70 -4.15 4.81 4.00
CA PHE A 70 -5.16 4.68 5.03
C PHE A 70 -4.77 3.57 5.99
N ALA A 71 -4.99 3.79 7.29
CA ALA A 71 -4.88 2.75 8.31
C ALA A 71 -6.28 2.23 8.67
N ALA A 72 -6.46 0.91 8.64
CA ALA A 72 -7.66 0.26 9.16
C ALA A 72 -7.37 -0.27 10.58
N PHE A 73 -8.02 0.30 11.59
CA PHE A 73 -7.84 -0.10 13.00
C PHE A 73 -8.63 -1.37 13.34
N ASP A 74 -9.85 -1.47 12.83
CA ASP A 74 -10.73 -2.63 12.94
C ASP A 74 -11.68 -2.66 11.73
N ASP A 75 -12.31 -3.80 11.46
CA ASP A 75 -13.24 -3.94 10.32
C ASP A 75 -14.62 -3.26 10.57
N LYS A 76 -14.84 -2.67 11.74
CA LYS A 76 -16.10 -2.00 12.11
C LYS A 76 -16.06 -0.50 11.86
N ARG A 77 -14.87 0.08 11.70
CA ARG A 77 -14.65 1.51 11.50
C ARG A 77 -14.12 1.80 10.11
N PRO A 78 -14.50 2.94 9.51
CA PRO A 78 -13.90 3.35 8.25
C PRO A 78 -12.40 3.57 8.42
N PRO A 79 -11.58 3.21 7.41
CA PRO A 79 -10.15 3.49 7.43
C PRO A 79 -9.85 4.98 7.57
N THR A 80 -8.85 5.32 8.38
CA THR A 80 -8.41 6.70 8.60
C THR A 80 -7.30 7.04 7.61
N GLN A 81 -7.45 8.13 6.85
CA GLN A 81 -6.39 8.59 5.96
C GLN A 81 -5.18 9.05 6.78
N ILE A 82 -4.00 8.56 6.41
CA ILE A 82 -2.73 9.02 6.95
C ILE A 82 -2.30 10.23 6.13
N SER A 83 -2.17 11.37 6.80
CA SER A 83 -1.60 12.58 6.23
C SER A 83 -0.29 12.91 6.94
N PHE A 84 0.69 13.38 6.18
CA PHE A 84 1.94 13.88 6.72
C PHE A 84 1.85 15.41 6.71
N ALA A 85 2.11 16.04 7.85
CA ALA A 85 2.30 17.48 7.88
C ALA A 85 3.58 17.80 7.10
N ASN A 86 3.49 18.78 6.19
CA ASN A 86 4.65 19.33 5.49
C ASN A 86 5.57 20.09 6.45
#